data_AF-A0A369JAW3-F1
#
_entry.id   AF-A0A369JAW3-F1
#
_cell.length_a   1.000
_cell.length_b   1.000
_cell.length_c   1.000
_cell.angle_alpha   90.00
_cell.angle_beta   90.00
_cell.angle_gamma   90.00
#
_symmetry.space_group_name_H-M   'P 1'
#
loop_
_entity.id
_entity.type
_entity.pdbx_description
1 polymer ?
#
loop_
_entity_poly.entity_id
_entity_poly.type
_entity_poly.pdbx_seq_one_letter_code
_entity_poly.pdbx_strand_id
1 'polypeptide(L)'
;MKFALSIVPLAAIFFTTSLAAPVKRDVDPALVPEFGHPAGLNPTGTGDCDGITNAAGQVVKIPCACPPDRNSFLKSLNANVNAGRAVNNPSVAVSFPTDNSKASQLTRMQAAIVTLQNLNGSGKGCPAASTTFLAQQKAIQDGTASPPTVPSPPTAPAPAPAPAPSVPAPSAGGVDPALVPEFGHPSGLNPTGTGDCDGITNAAGQVVKIPCACPPDRNAFIQSLSANVAAGKAINNPSVAVSFPTDDSKASQLTRMQAAIVTLQNLNGPGKGCPAASTTFLAQQKAIQDETAPAPAPVPAQPSPEPAPAAGGVDPALVPDLGHPSGLNPTGTGDCDGITNDAGKVVKVPCSCPPDRATFINALNVNVAAGRAVNNPSVSVSFPTDNSNASKAARIVASLVTLQNLNGPGVGCPAASTTLSAQLKAVQ
;
A
#
# COMPACT_ATOMS: atom_id res chain seq x y z
N MET A 1 -25.77 91.76 7.21
CA MET A 1 -25.37 90.65 6.33
C MET A 1 -24.75 89.60 7.26
N LYS A 2 -25.42 88.57 7.81
CA LYS A 2 -26.16 87.41 7.31
C LYS A 2 -25.33 86.42 6.46
N PHE A 3 -25.10 85.22 7.06
CA PHE A 3 -24.72 83.90 6.50
C PHE A 3 -23.27 83.72 5.98
N ALA A 4 -22.59 82.56 6.13
CA ALA A 4 -22.83 81.31 6.84
C ALA A 4 -21.48 80.56 6.96
N LEU A 5 -21.24 79.90 8.09
CA LEU A 5 -20.19 78.88 8.25
C LEU A 5 -20.59 77.64 7.42
N SER A 6 -19.72 77.15 6.54
CA SER A 6 -19.83 75.80 5.95
C SER A 6 -18.66 74.95 6.41
N ILE A 7 -18.98 73.92 7.20
CA ILE A 7 -18.09 72.86 7.64
C ILE A 7 -18.14 71.76 6.58
N VAL A 8 -17.00 71.43 5.96
CA VAL A 8 -16.85 70.27 5.06
C VAL A 8 -16.20 69.14 5.86
N PRO A 9 -16.81 67.94 5.99
CA PRO A 9 -16.16 66.78 6.57
C PRO A 9 -15.31 66.08 5.50
N LEU A 10 -13.99 66.01 5.70
CA LEU A 10 -13.12 65.12 4.93
C LEU A 10 -13.29 63.70 5.48
N ALA A 11 -13.94 62.84 4.68
CA ALA A 11 -14.08 61.42 4.95
C ALA A 11 -12.70 60.72 4.92
N ALA A 12 -12.37 60.03 6.02
CA ALA A 12 -11.21 59.15 6.09
C ALA A 12 -11.47 57.88 5.25
N ILE A 13 -10.78 57.76 4.11
CA ILE A 13 -10.77 56.53 3.30
C ILE A 13 -9.78 55.56 3.96
N PHE A 14 -10.31 54.58 4.68
CA PHE A 14 -9.55 53.41 5.11
C PHE A 14 -9.39 52.46 3.90
N PHE A 15 -8.20 52.43 3.30
CA PHE A 15 -7.82 51.33 2.42
C PHE A 15 -7.57 50.09 3.28
N THR A 16 -8.57 49.22 3.39
CA THR A 16 -8.38 47.86 3.89
C THR A 16 -7.68 47.05 2.81
N THR A 17 -6.35 46.98 2.87
CA THR A 17 -5.61 45.94 2.15
C THR A 17 -6.04 44.59 2.71
N SER A 18 -6.89 43.89 1.97
CA SER A 18 -7.18 42.48 2.18
C SER A 18 -5.89 41.69 1.95
N LEU A 19 -5.18 41.38 3.03
CA LEU A 19 -4.25 40.27 3.07
C LEU A 19 -5.08 39.02 2.83
N ALA A 20 -5.26 38.64 1.56
CA ALA A 20 -5.67 37.30 1.21
C ALA A 20 -4.58 36.38 1.76
N ALA A 21 -4.86 35.77 2.92
CA ALA A 21 -4.02 34.72 3.44
C ALA A 21 -3.85 33.69 2.31
N PRO A 22 -2.61 33.36 1.90
CA PRO A 22 -2.41 32.38 0.83
C PRO A 22 -3.08 31.08 1.27
N VAL A 23 -4.07 30.65 0.49
CA VAL A 23 -4.72 29.36 0.69
C VAL A 23 -3.60 28.32 0.61
N LYS A 24 -3.35 27.63 1.72
CA LYS A 24 -2.45 26.49 1.76
C LYS A 24 -2.96 25.48 0.75
N ARG A 25 -2.27 25.36 -0.38
CA ARG A 25 -2.51 24.28 -1.32
C ARG A 25 -1.62 23.14 -0.87
N ASP A 26 -2.23 22.17 -0.20
CA ASP A 26 -1.59 20.87 -0.06
C ASP A 26 -1.32 20.31 -1.45
N VAL A 27 -0.13 19.76 -1.63
CA VAL A 27 0.26 19.02 -2.82
C VAL A 27 -0.66 17.81 -2.92
N ASP A 28 -1.29 17.65 -4.07
CA ASP A 28 -2.05 16.44 -4.39
C ASP A 28 -1.10 15.23 -4.41
N PRO A 29 -1.27 14.25 -3.50
CA PRO A 29 -0.40 13.07 -3.43
C PRO A 29 -0.39 12.28 -4.74
N ALA A 30 -1.47 12.32 -5.54
CA ALA A 30 -1.55 11.62 -6.82
C ALA A 30 -0.63 12.21 -7.90
N LEU A 31 -0.21 13.48 -7.73
CA LEU A 31 0.72 14.16 -8.62
C LEU A 31 2.19 13.99 -8.21
N VAL A 32 2.44 13.39 -7.04
CA VAL A 32 3.79 13.19 -6.51
C VAL A 32 4.37 11.89 -7.06
N PRO A 33 5.53 11.91 -7.72
CA PRO A 33 6.15 10.69 -8.25
C PRO A 33 6.42 9.65 -7.15
N GLU A 34 6.20 8.37 -7.46
CA GLU A 34 6.51 7.26 -6.55
C GLU A 34 8.01 7.01 -6.46
N PHE A 35 8.52 6.53 -5.32
CA PHE A 35 9.96 6.31 -5.16
C PHE A 35 10.48 5.18 -6.06
N GLY A 36 9.69 4.13 -6.26
CA GLY A 36 10.07 2.97 -7.10
C GLY A 36 11.33 2.23 -6.65
N HIS A 37 11.77 2.44 -5.40
CA HIS A 37 12.91 1.77 -4.77
C HIS A 37 12.61 1.60 -3.27
N PRO A 38 12.70 0.40 -2.68
CA PRO A 38 12.47 0.22 -1.25
C PRO A 38 13.71 0.61 -0.43
N ALA A 39 13.48 1.09 0.79
CA ALA A 39 14.57 1.39 1.73
C ALA A 39 15.17 0.10 2.30
N GLY A 40 16.42 0.18 2.77
CA GLY A 40 17.04 -0.92 3.51
C GLY A 40 17.49 -2.11 2.65
N LEU A 41 17.63 -1.97 1.33
CA LEU A 41 18.07 -3.06 0.47
C LEU A 41 19.54 -3.43 0.70
N ASN A 42 19.81 -4.72 0.91
CA ASN A 42 21.16 -5.30 1.05
C ASN A 42 22.11 -4.47 1.95
N PRO A 43 21.78 -4.35 3.26
CA PRO A 43 22.60 -3.55 4.17
C PRO A 43 24.00 -4.15 4.30
N THR A 44 25.03 -3.31 4.19
CA THR A 44 26.44 -3.73 4.33
C THR A 44 26.88 -3.90 5.78
N GLY A 45 26.04 -3.49 6.74
CA GLY A 45 26.39 -3.39 8.17
C GLY A 45 27.13 -2.10 8.56
N THR A 46 27.46 -1.23 7.60
CA THR A 46 28.11 0.09 7.85
C THR A 46 27.16 1.28 7.77
N GLY A 47 25.86 1.02 7.61
CA GLY A 47 24.83 2.05 7.40
C GLY A 47 24.51 2.34 5.93
N ASP A 48 25.20 1.68 5.01
CA ASP A 48 24.97 1.75 3.56
C ASP A 48 24.10 0.59 3.07
N CYS A 49 23.24 0.91 2.13
CA CYS A 49 22.34 0.02 1.43
C CYS A 49 22.50 0.21 -0.09
N ASP A 50 21.96 -0.73 -0.85
CA ASP A 50 21.97 -0.70 -2.30
C ASP A 50 20.92 0.28 -2.83
N GLY A 51 21.39 1.26 -3.60
CA GLY A 51 20.58 2.17 -4.42
C GLY A 51 20.47 1.71 -5.87
N ILE A 52 19.88 2.56 -6.70
CA ILE A 52 19.76 2.33 -8.14
C ILE A 52 21.14 2.20 -8.79
N THR A 53 21.25 1.25 -9.72
CA THR A 53 22.45 1.02 -10.52
C THR A 53 22.71 2.18 -11.47
N ASN A 54 23.94 2.71 -11.50
CA ASN A 54 24.31 3.80 -12.39
C ASN A 54 24.44 3.35 -13.86
N ALA A 55 24.66 4.29 -14.78
CA ALA A 55 24.80 3.99 -16.20
C ALA A 55 26.00 3.08 -16.53
N ALA A 56 26.97 2.95 -15.62
CA ALA A 56 28.12 2.06 -15.76
C ALA A 56 27.86 0.64 -15.21
N GLY A 57 26.62 0.34 -14.78
CA GLY A 57 26.26 -0.97 -14.24
C GLY A 57 26.67 -1.18 -12.78
N GLN A 58 27.06 -0.13 -12.06
CA GLN A 58 27.48 -0.22 -10.66
C GLN A 58 26.36 0.18 -9.71
N VAL A 59 26.12 -0.62 -8.67
CA VAL A 59 25.16 -0.30 -7.61
C VAL A 59 25.68 0.89 -6.81
N VAL A 60 24.88 1.97 -6.75
CA VAL A 60 25.23 3.16 -5.97
C VAL A 60 24.90 2.89 -4.51
N LYS A 61 25.88 3.06 -3.62
CA LYS A 61 25.64 2.96 -2.17
C LYS A 61 24.91 4.20 -1.66
N ILE A 62 23.85 3.97 -0.90
CA ILE A 62 22.98 5.01 -0.32
C ILE A 62 22.82 4.77 1.18
N PRO A 63 22.45 5.77 1.98
CA PRO A 63 22.08 5.53 3.37
C PRO A 63 20.89 4.58 3.47
N CYS A 64 20.90 3.62 4.40
CA CYS A 64 19.79 2.66 4.54
C CYS A 64 18.44 3.29 4.91
N ALA A 65 18.44 4.50 5.47
CA ALA A 65 17.23 5.28 5.72
C ALA A 65 16.64 5.92 4.45
N CYS A 66 17.25 5.68 3.28
CA CYS A 66 16.82 6.21 2.00
C CYS A 66 16.25 5.11 1.09
N PRO A 67 15.13 5.36 0.40
CA PRO A 67 14.31 6.58 0.46
C PRO A 67 13.59 6.75 1.81
N PRO A 68 13.18 7.98 2.18
CA PRO A 68 12.47 8.23 3.43
C PRO A 68 11.07 7.60 3.38
N ASP A 69 10.38 7.58 4.52
CA ASP A 69 8.93 7.32 4.54
C ASP A 69 8.18 8.31 3.61
N ARG A 70 7.17 7.80 2.90
CA ARG A 70 6.37 8.55 1.91
C ARG A 70 5.65 9.72 2.55
N ASN A 71 5.06 9.55 3.74
CA ASN A 71 4.32 10.63 4.41
C ASN A 71 5.26 11.72 4.91
N SER A 72 6.43 11.34 5.42
CA SER A 72 7.49 12.24 5.86
C SER A 72 8.04 13.07 4.69
N PHE A 73 8.18 12.45 3.53
CA PHE A 73 8.52 13.14 2.29
C PHE A 73 7.42 14.08 1.81
N LEU A 74 6.15 13.65 1.79
CA LEU A 74 5.01 14.49 1.40
C LEU A 74 4.87 15.70 2.32
N LYS A 75 5.07 15.54 3.63
CA LYS A 75 5.10 16.64 4.60
C LYS A 75 6.20 17.64 4.27
N SER A 76 7.38 17.16 3.92
CA SER A 76 8.52 18.00 3.53
C SER A 76 8.28 18.71 2.20
N LEU A 77 7.67 18.03 1.23
CA LEU A 77 7.30 18.59 -0.07
C LEU A 77 6.23 19.69 0.11
N ASN A 78 5.21 19.44 0.93
CA ASN A 78 4.19 20.43 1.28
C ASN A 78 4.80 21.66 1.95
N ALA A 79 5.76 21.49 2.86
CA ALA A 79 6.46 22.62 3.48
C ALA A 79 7.23 23.44 2.42
N ASN A 80 7.94 22.77 1.50
CA ASN A 80 8.72 23.42 0.45
C ASN A 80 7.81 24.19 -0.53
N VAL A 81 6.70 23.59 -0.94
CA VAL A 81 5.73 24.21 -1.88
C VAL A 81 5.03 25.40 -1.23
N ASN A 82 4.61 25.27 0.02
CA ASN A 82 4.02 26.38 0.77
C ASN A 82 5.01 27.54 0.99
N ALA A 83 6.32 27.25 1.10
CA ALA A 83 7.36 28.27 1.22
C ALA A 83 7.83 28.85 -0.13
N GLY A 84 7.43 28.24 -1.26
CA GLY A 84 7.93 28.55 -2.60
C GLY A 84 9.43 28.24 -2.80
N ARG A 85 10.05 27.54 -1.85
CA ARG A 85 11.50 27.23 -1.80
C ARG A 85 11.76 26.05 -0.89
N ALA A 86 12.91 25.39 -1.04
CA ALA A 86 13.29 24.32 -0.12
C ALA A 86 13.53 24.90 1.28
N VAL A 87 12.75 24.48 2.29
CA VAL A 87 12.80 25.04 3.65
C VAL A 87 14.19 24.91 4.27
N ASN A 88 14.84 23.77 4.03
CA ASN A 88 16.18 23.47 4.52
C ASN A 88 17.31 23.90 3.58
N ASN A 89 16.95 24.46 2.41
CA ASN A 89 17.89 25.08 1.47
C ASN A 89 17.20 26.25 0.74
N PRO A 90 17.01 27.39 1.43
CA PRO A 90 16.19 28.49 0.93
C PRO A 90 16.65 29.12 -0.40
N SER A 91 17.89 28.83 -0.83
CA SER A 91 18.43 29.28 -2.11
C SER A 91 17.80 28.59 -3.34
N VAL A 92 17.11 27.46 -3.13
CA VAL A 92 16.48 26.69 -4.20
C VAL A 92 14.97 26.94 -4.22
N ALA A 93 14.47 27.54 -5.30
CA ALA A 93 13.04 27.74 -5.51
C ALA A 93 12.33 26.39 -5.75
N VAL A 94 11.12 26.25 -5.21
CA VAL A 94 10.29 25.06 -5.38
C VAL A 94 8.92 25.49 -5.86
N SER A 95 8.48 24.95 -6.99
CA SER A 95 7.14 25.09 -7.52
C SER A 95 6.55 23.72 -7.81
N PHE A 96 5.22 23.59 -7.69
CA PHE A 96 4.52 22.33 -7.91
C PHE A 96 3.26 22.59 -8.73
N PRO A 97 3.40 22.74 -10.07
CA PRO A 97 2.27 23.00 -10.95
C PRO A 97 1.34 21.79 -11.01
N THR A 98 0.05 22.02 -11.24
CA THR A 98 -0.99 21.00 -11.21
C THR A 98 -1.43 20.54 -12.60
N ASP A 99 -1.04 21.23 -13.68
CA ASP A 99 -1.38 20.83 -15.04
C ASP A 99 -0.51 19.67 -15.53
N ASN A 100 -0.89 19.10 -16.68
CA ASN A 100 -0.25 17.91 -17.24
C ASN A 100 0.81 18.20 -18.29
N SER A 101 1.17 19.46 -18.53
CA SER A 101 2.21 19.75 -19.50
C SER A 101 3.51 19.04 -19.12
N LYS A 102 4.30 18.65 -20.13
CA LYS A 102 5.64 18.08 -19.93
C LYS A 102 6.49 18.97 -19.02
N ALA A 103 6.39 20.29 -19.18
CA ALA A 103 7.07 21.27 -18.33
C ALA A 103 6.62 21.14 -16.86
N SER A 104 5.32 21.00 -16.61
CA SER A 104 4.78 20.84 -15.25
C SER A 104 5.14 19.50 -14.61
N GLN A 105 5.15 18.42 -15.37
CA GLN A 105 5.62 17.11 -14.89
C GLN A 105 7.11 17.13 -14.51
N LEU A 106 7.96 17.73 -15.35
CA LEU A 106 9.38 17.91 -15.06
C LEU A 106 9.60 18.81 -13.84
N THR A 107 8.78 19.84 -13.68
CA THR A 107 8.83 20.74 -12.53
C THR A 107 8.47 19.99 -11.23
N ARG A 108 7.42 19.15 -11.23
CA ARG A 108 7.08 18.30 -10.09
C ARG A 108 8.18 17.29 -9.75
N MET A 109 8.78 16.67 -10.77
CA MET A 109 9.91 15.77 -10.59
C MET A 109 11.12 16.48 -9.98
N GLN A 110 11.43 17.69 -10.45
CA GLN A 110 12.50 18.50 -9.91
C GLN A 110 12.21 18.91 -8.46
N ALA A 111 10.97 19.30 -8.14
CA ALA A 111 10.54 19.59 -6.77
C ALA A 111 10.68 18.37 -5.84
N ALA A 112 10.37 17.17 -6.34
CA ALA A 112 10.54 15.92 -5.62
C ALA A 112 12.03 15.60 -5.36
N ILE A 113 12.89 15.74 -6.37
CA ILE A 113 14.35 15.54 -6.25
C ILE A 113 14.96 16.55 -5.26
N VAL A 114 14.61 17.84 -5.38
CA VAL A 114 15.09 18.89 -4.48
C VAL A 114 14.64 18.63 -3.05
N THR A 115 13.39 18.20 -2.85
CA THR A 115 12.89 17.85 -1.52
C THR A 115 13.67 16.68 -0.94
N LEU A 116 13.88 15.62 -1.73
CA LEU A 116 14.60 14.42 -1.33
C LEU A 116 16.04 14.74 -0.87
N GLN A 117 16.75 15.59 -1.63
CA GLN A 117 18.14 15.95 -1.36
C GLN A 117 18.33 16.93 -0.20
N ASN A 118 17.26 17.62 0.23
CA ASN A 118 17.33 18.66 1.26
C ASN A 118 16.48 18.33 2.51
N LEU A 119 16.19 17.05 2.79
CA LEU A 119 15.34 16.65 3.92
C LEU A 119 15.87 17.08 5.30
N ASN A 120 17.19 17.10 5.49
CA ASN A 120 17.86 17.34 6.78
C ASN A 120 18.88 18.50 6.71
N GLY A 121 18.81 19.36 5.69
CA GLY A 121 19.74 20.47 5.45
C GLY A 121 20.18 20.56 4.00
N SER A 122 20.92 21.61 3.65
CA SER A 122 21.43 21.82 2.28
C SER A 122 22.28 20.64 1.82
N GLY A 123 21.78 19.87 0.84
CA GLY A 123 22.41 18.66 0.32
C GLY A 123 22.47 17.49 1.31
N LYS A 124 21.83 17.61 2.48
CA LYS A 124 21.76 16.58 3.53
C LYS A 124 20.40 15.91 3.46
N GLY A 125 20.26 14.96 2.56
CA GLY A 125 19.03 14.21 2.37
C GLY A 125 19.33 12.89 1.68
N CYS A 126 18.33 12.32 1.05
CA CYS A 126 18.52 11.10 0.29
C CYS A 126 19.05 11.41 -1.12
N PRO A 127 20.07 10.68 -1.59
CA PRO A 127 20.58 10.86 -2.94
C PRO A 127 19.49 10.44 -3.94
N ALA A 128 19.49 11.02 -5.14
CA ALA A 128 18.50 10.64 -6.17
C ALA A 128 18.59 9.15 -6.55
N ALA A 129 19.75 8.51 -6.34
CA ALA A 129 19.93 7.08 -6.51
C ALA A 129 19.15 6.23 -5.49
N SER A 130 18.53 6.82 -4.46
CA SER A 130 17.61 6.09 -3.57
C SER A 130 16.19 6.01 -4.11
N THR A 131 15.93 6.55 -5.30
CA THR A 131 14.63 6.49 -5.97
C THR A 131 14.84 6.31 -7.47
N THR A 132 13.75 6.09 -8.18
CA THR A 132 13.74 6.04 -9.65
C THR A 132 13.45 7.40 -10.29
N PHE A 133 13.53 8.51 -9.53
CA PHE A 133 13.15 9.84 -10.01
C PHE A 133 13.95 10.29 -11.25
N LEU A 134 15.24 9.96 -11.37
CA LEU A 134 16.03 10.29 -12.55
C LEU A 134 15.57 9.52 -13.80
N ALA A 135 15.22 8.24 -13.64
CA ALA A 135 14.67 7.44 -14.72
C ALA A 135 13.28 7.95 -15.14
N GLN A 136 12.44 8.30 -14.17
CA GLN A 136 11.13 8.90 -14.42
C GLN A 136 11.24 10.28 -15.08
N GLN A 137 12.19 11.13 -14.65
CA GLN A 137 12.49 12.41 -15.28
C GLN A 137 12.86 12.21 -16.75
N LYS A 138 13.73 11.24 -17.04
CA LYS A 138 14.14 10.90 -18.40
C LYS A 138 12.95 10.38 -19.23
N ALA A 139 12.09 9.53 -18.68
CA ALA A 139 10.88 9.07 -19.38
C ALA A 139 9.93 10.23 -19.76
N ILE A 140 9.77 11.22 -18.87
CA ILE A 140 8.99 12.44 -19.15
C ILE A 140 9.69 13.28 -20.24
N GLN A 141 11.02 13.39 -20.21
CA GLN A 141 11.80 14.09 -21.25
C GLN A 141 11.69 13.41 -22.61
N ASP A 142 11.67 12.08 -22.65
CA ASP A 142 11.60 11.29 -23.88
C ASP A 142 10.15 11.13 -24.38
N GLY A 143 9.14 11.54 -23.59
CA GLY A 143 7.72 11.47 -23.97
C GLY A 143 7.11 10.08 -23.85
N THR A 144 7.75 9.18 -23.11
CA THR A 144 7.32 7.78 -22.90
C THR A 144 6.48 7.59 -21.63
N ALA A 145 6.27 8.65 -20.84
CA ALA A 145 5.41 8.65 -19.67
C ALA A 145 3.92 8.81 -20.05
N SER A 146 3.06 7.88 -19.61
CA SER A 146 1.60 8.02 -19.77
C SER A 146 1.08 9.25 -19.01
N PRO A 147 0.22 10.10 -19.62
CA PRO A 147 -0.30 11.29 -18.96
C PRO A 147 -1.25 10.92 -17.82
N PRO A 148 -1.21 11.63 -16.67
CA PRO A 148 -2.26 11.52 -15.67
C PRO A 148 -3.55 12.13 -16.21
N THR A 149 -4.69 11.49 -16.01
CA THR A 149 -6.01 12.07 -16.34
C THR A 149 -6.29 13.28 -15.43
N VAL A 150 -6.59 14.45 -16.01
CA VAL A 150 -7.00 15.66 -15.27
C VAL A 150 -8.48 15.99 -15.53
N PRO A 151 -9.24 16.41 -14.51
CA PRO A 151 -10.57 16.99 -14.67
C PRO A 151 -10.51 18.43 -15.19
N SER A 152 -11.37 18.77 -16.14
CA SER A 152 -11.47 20.10 -16.77
C SER A 152 -12.05 21.20 -15.83
N PRO A 153 -11.69 22.48 -16.02
CA PRO A 153 -12.15 23.60 -15.18
C PRO A 153 -13.61 24.01 -15.42
N PRO A 154 -14.27 24.69 -14.46
CA PRO A 154 -15.69 25.02 -14.52
C PRO A 154 -15.97 26.27 -15.35
N THR A 155 -16.94 26.19 -16.25
CA THR A 155 -17.54 27.34 -16.93
C THR A 155 -18.82 27.78 -16.19
N ALA A 156 -19.11 29.08 -16.23
CA ALA A 156 -20.18 29.79 -15.51
C ALA A 156 -21.61 29.22 -15.73
N PRO A 157 -22.56 29.47 -14.79
CA PRO A 157 -23.81 28.72 -14.70
C PRO A 157 -24.86 29.17 -15.73
N ALA A 158 -25.42 28.21 -16.45
CA ALA A 158 -26.64 28.32 -17.26
C ALA A 158 -27.74 27.41 -16.66
N PRO A 159 -29.03 27.67 -16.95
CA PRO A 159 -30.15 27.34 -16.06
C PRO A 159 -30.44 25.85 -15.91
N ALA A 160 -31.09 25.52 -14.78
CA ALA A 160 -31.37 24.16 -14.29
C ALA A 160 -32.04 23.24 -15.34
N PRO A 161 -31.44 22.08 -15.65
CA PRO A 161 -32.12 21.01 -16.36
C PRO A 161 -32.96 20.13 -15.41
N ALA A 162 -34.03 19.57 -15.99
CA ALA A 162 -35.00 18.66 -15.41
C ALA A 162 -34.37 17.37 -14.81
N PRO A 163 -35.14 16.59 -14.01
CA PRO A 163 -34.62 15.43 -13.29
C PRO A 163 -33.99 14.41 -14.25
N ALA A 164 -32.74 14.03 -13.99
CA ALA A 164 -32.04 13.03 -14.76
C ALA A 164 -32.66 11.64 -14.54
N PRO A 165 -32.80 10.82 -15.60
CA PRO A 165 -33.20 9.43 -15.49
C PRO A 165 -32.12 8.62 -14.74
N SER A 166 -32.57 7.58 -14.04
CA SER A 166 -31.77 6.64 -13.28
C SER A 166 -30.54 6.15 -14.06
N VAL A 167 -29.37 6.29 -13.42
CA VAL A 167 -28.08 5.78 -13.91
C VAL A 167 -28.20 4.26 -14.09
N PRO A 168 -27.88 3.69 -15.27
CA PRO A 168 -27.78 2.25 -15.45
C PRO A 168 -26.62 1.70 -14.61
N ALA A 169 -26.83 0.53 -13.99
CA ALA A 169 -25.82 -0.20 -13.22
C ALA A 169 -24.51 -0.41 -14.02
N PRO A 170 -23.34 -0.53 -13.34
CA PRO A 170 -22.09 -0.83 -14.00
C PRO A 170 -22.21 -2.12 -14.82
N SER A 171 -21.71 -2.11 -16.05
CA SER A 171 -21.63 -3.31 -16.89
C SER A 171 -20.79 -4.39 -16.18
N ALA A 172 -21.36 -5.59 -16.08
CA ALA A 172 -20.70 -6.78 -15.53
C ALA A 172 -19.44 -7.12 -16.33
N GLY A 173 -18.25 -7.09 -15.69
CA GLY A 173 -17.02 -7.55 -16.33
C GLY A 173 -15.69 -7.12 -15.68
N GLY A 174 -15.68 -6.13 -14.78
CA GLY A 174 -14.47 -5.74 -14.06
C GLY A 174 -14.19 -6.68 -12.88
N VAL A 175 -12.96 -7.19 -12.75
CA VAL A 175 -12.54 -7.82 -11.47
C VAL A 175 -12.36 -6.74 -10.41
N ASP A 176 -12.76 -7.04 -9.17
CA ASP A 176 -12.46 -6.16 -8.04
C ASP A 176 -10.96 -6.22 -7.72
N PRO A 177 -10.20 -5.12 -7.81
CA PRO A 177 -8.77 -5.08 -7.49
C PRO A 177 -8.44 -5.58 -6.08
N ALA A 178 -9.37 -5.44 -5.11
CA ALA A 178 -9.17 -5.90 -3.73
C ALA A 178 -9.20 -7.43 -3.61
N LEU A 179 -9.85 -8.12 -4.54
CA LEU A 179 -9.91 -9.59 -4.58
C LEU A 179 -8.76 -10.21 -5.38
N VAL A 180 -7.94 -9.39 -6.06
CA VAL A 180 -6.79 -9.86 -6.83
C VAL A 180 -5.62 -10.16 -5.88
N PRO A 181 -5.09 -11.39 -5.86
CA PRO A 181 -3.97 -11.74 -4.99
C PRO A 181 -2.73 -10.85 -5.22
N GLU A 182 -2.06 -10.50 -4.13
CA GLU A 182 -0.80 -9.74 -4.17
C GLU A 182 0.34 -10.59 -4.75
N PHE A 183 1.24 -9.98 -5.52
CA PHE A 183 2.39 -10.71 -6.07
C PHE A 183 3.34 -11.23 -5.00
N GLY A 184 3.51 -10.49 -3.90
CA GLY A 184 4.39 -10.87 -2.79
C GLY A 184 5.87 -11.04 -3.17
N HIS A 185 6.28 -10.58 -4.36
CA HIS A 185 7.65 -10.60 -4.87
C HIS A 185 7.86 -9.41 -5.81
N PRO A 186 8.92 -8.60 -5.66
CA PRO A 186 9.16 -7.46 -6.53
C PRO A 186 9.89 -7.85 -7.83
N SER A 187 9.67 -7.10 -8.90
CA SER A 187 10.33 -7.32 -10.20
C SER A 187 11.77 -6.84 -10.20
N GLY A 188 12.60 -7.41 -11.07
CA GLY A 188 13.93 -6.87 -11.33
C GLY A 188 14.96 -7.14 -10.23
N LEU A 189 14.72 -8.10 -9.33
CA LEU A 189 15.66 -8.45 -8.27
C LEU A 189 16.94 -9.09 -8.82
N ASN A 190 18.11 -8.62 -8.38
CA ASN A 190 19.43 -9.20 -8.69
C ASN A 190 19.60 -9.60 -10.17
N PRO A 191 19.54 -8.63 -11.11
CA PRO A 191 19.70 -8.91 -12.53
C PRO A 191 21.09 -9.49 -12.80
N THR A 192 21.15 -10.58 -13.55
CA THR A 192 22.40 -11.25 -13.94
C THR A 192 23.10 -10.57 -15.12
N GLY A 193 22.46 -9.57 -15.74
CA GLY A 193 22.92 -8.96 -16.98
C GLY A 193 22.55 -9.74 -18.26
N THR A 194 21.96 -10.93 -18.14
CA THR A 194 21.47 -11.75 -19.27
C THR A 194 19.97 -11.62 -19.54
N GLY A 195 19.28 -10.74 -18.80
CA GLY A 195 17.82 -10.58 -18.84
C GLY A 195 17.08 -11.36 -17.75
N ASP A 196 17.82 -12.12 -16.92
CA ASP A 196 17.29 -12.90 -15.81
C ASP A 196 17.50 -12.19 -14.47
N CYS A 197 16.53 -12.36 -13.58
CA CYS A 197 16.45 -11.84 -12.23
C CYS A 197 16.09 -12.97 -11.26
N ASP A 198 16.24 -12.71 -9.97
CA ASP A 198 15.91 -13.63 -8.91
C ASP A 198 14.39 -13.69 -8.67
N GLY A 199 13.83 -14.88 -8.81
CA GLY A 199 12.49 -15.25 -8.41
C GLY A 199 12.46 -15.88 -7.03
N ILE A 200 11.33 -16.49 -6.68
CA ILE A 200 11.13 -17.15 -5.41
C ILE A 200 11.95 -18.45 -5.35
N THR A 201 12.47 -18.73 -4.16
CA THR A 201 13.17 -19.97 -3.83
C THR A 201 12.27 -21.20 -4.00
N ASN A 202 12.74 -22.22 -4.71
CA ASN A 202 12.04 -23.49 -4.85
C ASN A 202 12.08 -24.32 -3.56
N ALA A 203 11.37 -25.46 -3.54
CA ALA A 203 11.33 -26.36 -2.38
C ALA A 203 12.71 -26.95 -1.99
N ALA A 204 13.70 -26.89 -2.88
CA ALA A 204 15.08 -27.32 -2.62
C ALA A 204 15.96 -26.19 -2.07
N GLY A 205 15.40 -25.01 -1.78
CA GLY A 205 16.17 -23.87 -1.25
C GLY A 205 16.94 -23.08 -2.32
N GLN A 206 16.69 -23.32 -3.61
CA GLN A 206 17.38 -22.63 -4.71
C GLN A 206 16.53 -21.50 -5.30
N VAL A 207 17.15 -20.33 -5.48
CA VAL A 207 16.52 -19.17 -6.14
C VAL A 207 16.24 -19.51 -7.61
N VAL A 208 14.97 -19.41 -8.02
CA VAL A 208 14.58 -19.66 -9.42
C VAL A 208 14.84 -18.40 -10.23
N LYS A 209 15.56 -18.53 -11.35
CA LYS A 209 15.76 -17.39 -12.27
C LYS A 209 14.49 -17.14 -13.09
N ILE A 210 14.11 -15.88 -13.19
CA ILE A 210 12.91 -15.40 -13.90
C ILE A 210 13.30 -14.24 -14.82
N PRO A 211 12.52 -13.93 -15.87
CA PRO A 211 12.74 -12.71 -16.64
C PRO A 211 12.64 -11.47 -15.75
N CYS A 212 13.53 -10.49 -15.92
CA CYS A 212 13.52 -9.29 -15.08
C CYS A 212 12.26 -8.42 -15.19
N ALA A 213 11.51 -8.56 -16.29
CA ALA A 213 10.20 -7.93 -16.46
C ALA A 213 9.09 -8.59 -15.61
N CYS A 214 9.42 -9.62 -14.82
CA CYS A 214 8.49 -10.36 -13.99
C CYS A 214 8.73 -10.12 -12.50
N PRO A 215 7.67 -9.97 -11.69
CA PRO A 215 6.27 -9.86 -12.12
C PRO A 215 5.99 -8.56 -12.91
N PRO A 216 4.92 -8.52 -13.71
CA PRO A 216 4.55 -7.33 -14.48
C PRO A 216 4.11 -6.19 -13.56
N ASP A 217 3.89 -5.00 -14.14
CA ASP A 217 3.16 -3.95 -13.44
C ASP A 217 1.78 -4.45 -12.98
N ARG A 218 1.41 -4.10 -11.74
CA ARG A 218 0.19 -4.61 -11.11
C ARG A 218 -1.07 -4.12 -11.81
N ASN A 219 -1.11 -2.87 -12.26
CA ASN A 219 -2.28 -2.34 -12.95
C ASN A 219 -2.42 -2.98 -14.34
N ALA A 220 -1.31 -3.15 -15.07
CA ALA A 220 -1.29 -3.86 -16.34
C ALA A 220 -1.74 -5.33 -16.19
N PHE A 221 -1.36 -5.98 -15.09
CA PHE A 221 -1.83 -7.33 -14.75
C PHE A 221 -3.33 -7.37 -14.45
N ILE A 222 -3.85 -6.45 -13.62
CA ILE A 222 -5.29 -6.37 -13.29
C ILE A 222 -6.13 -6.11 -14.54
N GLN A 223 -5.65 -5.26 -15.47
CA GLN A 223 -6.28 -5.05 -16.76
C GLN A 223 -6.33 -6.33 -17.59
N SER A 224 -5.23 -7.07 -17.65
CA SER A 224 -5.16 -8.36 -18.35
C SER A 224 -6.09 -9.41 -17.72
N LEU A 225 -6.14 -9.47 -16.40
CA LEU A 225 -7.02 -10.36 -15.64
C LEU A 225 -8.50 -10.01 -15.88
N SER A 226 -8.85 -8.72 -15.83
CA SER A 226 -10.21 -8.24 -16.13
C SER A 226 -10.65 -8.63 -17.53
N ALA A 227 -9.76 -8.48 -18.51
CA ALA A 227 -10.04 -8.85 -19.90
C ALA A 227 -10.24 -10.37 -20.06
N ASN A 228 -9.43 -11.19 -19.41
CA ASN A 228 -9.58 -12.66 -19.40
C ASN A 228 -10.91 -13.09 -18.75
N VAL A 229 -11.30 -12.47 -17.65
CA VAL A 229 -12.53 -12.76 -16.92
C VAL A 229 -13.76 -12.34 -17.74
N ALA A 230 -13.73 -11.15 -18.34
CA ALA A 230 -14.79 -10.68 -19.23
C ALA A 230 -14.94 -11.60 -20.47
N ALA A 231 -13.84 -12.18 -20.97
CA ALA A 231 -13.86 -13.13 -22.08
C ALA A 231 -14.21 -14.58 -21.67
N GLY A 232 -14.27 -14.87 -20.36
CA GLY A 232 -14.44 -16.22 -19.77
C GLY A 232 -13.26 -17.17 -20.02
N LYS A 233 -12.14 -16.68 -20.55
CA LYS A 233 -10.97 -17.46 -20.98
C LYS A 233 -9.74 -16.58 -21.09
N ALA A 234 -8.55 -17.17 -21.03
CA ALA A 234 -7.32 -16.44 -21.27
C ALA A 234 -7.26 -15.97 -22.74
N ILE A 235 -7.28 -14.66 -22.99
CA ILE A 235 -7.37 -14.09 -24.35
C ILE A 235 -6.23 -14.59 -25.25
N ASN A 236 -5.03 -14.68 -24.68
CA ASN A 236 -3.83 -15.12 -25.38
C ASN A 236 -3.60 -16.64 -25.29
N ASN A 237 -4.49 -17.37 -24.62
CA ASN A 237 -4.55 -18.83 -24.63
C ASN A 237 -6.01 -19.33 -24.49
N PRO A 238 -6.84 -19.17 -25.54
CA PRO A 238 -8.29 -19.32 -25.44
C PRO A 238 -8.81 -20.70 -25.01
N SER A 239 -7.95 -21.73 -25.04
CA SER A 239 -8.28 -23.09 -24.57
C SER A 239 -8.35 -23.19 -23.04
N VAL A 240 -7.87 -22.18 -22.31
CA VAL A 240 -7.91 -22.13 -20.84
C VAL A 240 -9.04 -21.22 -20.39
N ALA A 241 -10.05 -21.80 -19.74
CA ALA A 241 -11.15 -21.05 -19.12
C ALA A 241 -10.65 -20.24 -17.92
N VAL A 242 -11.21 -19.04 -17.73
CA VAL A 242 -10.90 -18.16 -16.61
C VAL A 242 -12.20 -17.70 -15.98
N SER A 243 -12.33 -17.92 -14.68
CA SER A 243 -13.43 -17.43 -13.85
C SER A 243 -12.87 -16.71 -12.63
N PHE A 244 -13.60 -15.72 -12.12
CA PHE A 244 -13.17 -14.93 -10.97
C PHE A 244 -14.37 -14.68 -10.05
N PRO A 245 -14.72 -15.69 -9.22
CA PRO A 245 -15.85 -15.57 -8.30
C PRO A 245 -15.55 -14.54 -7.21
N THR A 246 -16.60 -13.91 -6.69
CA THR A 246 -16.48 -12.81 -5.72
C THR A 246 -16.76 -13.23 -4.28
N ASP A 247 -17.27 -14.44 -4.03
CA ASP A 247 -17.52 -14.92 -2.68
C ASP A 247 -16.23 -15.41 -1.99
N ASP A 248 -16.29 -15.56 -0.68
CA ASP A 248 -15.12 -15.89 0.15
C ASP A 248 -14.93 -17.38 0.38
N SER A 249 -15.67 -18.25 -0.32
CA SER A 249 -15.45 -19.69 -0.17
C SER A 249 -14.03 -20.06 -0.57
N LYS A 250 -13.48 -21.08 0.09
CA LYS A 250 -12.17 -21.67 -0.26
C LYS A 250 -12.09 -22.02 -1.74
N ALA A 251 -13.16 -22.56 -2.33
CA ALA A 251 -13.24 -22.85 -3.75
C ALA A 251 -13.11 -21.58 -4.60
N SER A 252 -13.77 -20.50 -4.22
CA SER A 252 -13.69 -19.21 -4.91
C SER A 252 -12.34 -18.53 -4.77
N GLN A 253 -11.71 -18.59 -3.60
CA GLN A 253 -10.35 -18.10 -3.40
C GLN A 253 -9.32 -18.88 -4.24
N LEU A 254 -9.41 -20.22 -4.27
CA LEU A 254 -8.56 -21.05 -5.13
C LEU A 254 -8.79 -20.76 -6.62
N THR A 255 -10.04 -20.50 -7.00
CA THR A 255 -10.40 -20.13 -8.38
C THR A 255 -9.81 -18.78 -8.77
N ARG A 256 -9.88 -17.77 -7.90
CA ARG A 256 -9.22 -16.47 -8.11
C ARG A 256 -7.70 -16.60 -8.21
N MET A 257 -7.10 -17.42 -7.35
CA MET A 257 -5.66 -17.71 -7.38
C MET A 257 -5.26 -18.38 -8.69
N GLN A 258 -6.04 -19.37 -9.14
CA GLN A 258 -5.81 -20.06 -10.40
C GLN A 258 -5.96 -19.10 -11.59
N ALA A 259 -6.96 -18.23 -11.59
CA ALA A 259 -7.15 -17.19 -12.60
C ALA A 259 -5.96 -16.21 -12.66
N ALA A 260 -5.41 -15.84 -11.50
CA ALA A 260 -4.22 -14.99 -11.41
C ALA A 260 -2.97 -15.69 -11.97
N ILE A 261 -2.73 -16.97 -11.62
CA ILE A 261 -1.63 -17.78 -12.15
C ILE A 261 -1.75 -17.95 -13.68
N VAL A 262 -2.94 -18.31 -14.17
CA VAL A 262 -3.21 -18.48 -15.60
C VAL A 262 -2.98 -17.17 -16.34
N THR A 263 -3.47 -16.05 -15.82
CA THR A 263 -3.24 -14.74 -16.44
C THR A 263 -1.75 -14.42 -16.50
N LEU A 264 -1.02 -14.62 -15.40
CA LEU A 264 0.42 -14.35 -15.30
C LEU A 264 1.23 -15.15 -16.33
N GLN A 265 0.91 -16.42 -16.50
CA GLN A 265 1.63 -17.33 -17.39
C GLN A 265 1.28 -17.14 -18.88
N ASN A 266 0.16 -16.49 -19.20
CA ASN A 266 -0.33 -16.35 -20.57
C ASN A 266 -0.36 -14.89 -21.07
N LEU A 267 0.35 -13.97 -20.40
CA LEU A 267 0.34 -12.54 -20.76
C LEU A 267 0.66 -12.25 -22.24
N ASN A 268 1.58 -13.01 -22.86
CA ASN A 268 2.02 -12.79 -24.25
C ASN A 268 1.84 -14.03 -25.15
N GLY A 269 0.96 -14.97 -24.76
CA GLY A 269 0.71 -16.22 -25.49
C GLY A 269 0.77 -17.47 -24.59
N PRO A 270 0.50 -18.68 -25.14
CA PRO A 270 0.47 -19.91 -24.35
C PRO A 270 1.81 -20.18 -23.66
N GLY A 271 1.83 -20.09 -22.32
CA GLY A 271 3.03 -20.24 -21.50
C GLY A 271 4.09 -19.14 -21.69
N LYS A 272 3.77 -18.08 -22.44
CA LYS A 272 4.66 -16.95 -22.72
C LYS A 272 4.27 -15.77 -21.84
N GLY A 273 4.54 -15.90 -20.56
CA GLY A 273 4.27 -14.88 -19.56
C GLY A 273 5.29 -14.94 -18.45
N CYS A 274 4.91 -14.45 -17.28
CA CYS A 274 5.75 -14.55 -16.10
C CYS A 274 5.58 -15.93 -15.44
N PRO A 275 6.69 -16.61 -15.11
CA PRO A 275 6.61 -17.89 -14.40
C PRO A 275 5.99 -17.68 -13.02
N ALA A 276 5.33 -18.71 -12.47
CA ALA A 276 4.74 -18.60 -11.13
C ALA A 276 5.78 -18.28 -10.05
N ALA A 277 7.05 -18.64 -10.26
CA ALA A 277 8.17 -18.28 -9.39
C ALA A 277 8.49 -16.76 -9.39
N SER A 278 7.80 -15.94 -10.18
CA SER A 278 7.86 -14.49 -10.08
C SER A 278 6.90 -13.89 -9.07
N THR A 279 6.06 -14.71 -8.43
CA THR A 279 5.10 -14.30 -7.39
C THR A 279 5.00 -15.38 -6.32
N THR A 280 4.35 -15.07 -5.19
CA THR A 280 4.06 -16.04 -4.12
C THR A 280 2.75 -16.79 -4.34
N PHE A 281 2.14 -16.73 -5.53
CA PHE A 281 0.82 -17.31 -5.79
C PHE A 281 0.71 -18.81 -5.48
N LEU A 282 1.76 -19.60 -5.75
CA LEU A 282 1.75 -21.03 -5.40
C LEU A 282 1.78 -21.28 -3.89
N ALA A 283 2.52 -20.46 -3.14
CA ALA A 283 2.53 -20.53 -1.69
C ALA A 283 1.18 -20.09 -1.10
N GLN A 284 0.58 -19.03 -1.67
CA GLN A 284 -0.76 -18.57 -1.30
C GLN A 284 -1.84 -19.62 -1.64
N GLN A 285 -1.77 -20.26 -2.81
CA GLN A 285 -2.67 -21.34 -3.20
C GLN A 285 -2.59 -22.51 -2.22
N LYS A 286 -1.37 -22.91 -1.83
CA LYS A 286 -1.15 -23.97 -0.86
C LYS A 286 -1.70 -23.61 0.53
N ALA A 287 -1.49 -22.38 0.99
CA ALA A 287 -2.05 -21.91 2.26
C ALA A 287 -3.58 -22.01 2.29
N ILE A 288 -4.25 -21.66 1.18
CA ILE A 288 -5.72 -21.82 1.05
C ILE A 288 -6.12 -23.31 0.99
N GLN A 289 -5.34 -24.17 0.32
CA GLN A 289 -5.59 -25.61 0.22
C GLN A 289 -5.44 -26.34 1.56
N ASP A 290 -4.52 -25.90 2.42
CA ASP A 290 -4.24 -26.54 3.70
C ASP A 290 -5.26 -26.14 4.79
N GLU A 291 -6.16 -25.17 4.54
CA GLU A 291 -7.33 -24.91 5.39
C GLU A 291 -8.35 -26.06 5.32
N THR A 292 -8.25 -27.06 6.20
CA THR A 292 -9.22 -28.17 6.27
C THR A 292 -10.63 -27.67 6.62
N ALA A 293 -11.56 -27.71 5.66
CA ALA A 293 -12.98 -27.45 5.88
C ALA A 293 -13.69 -28.73 6.38
N PRO A 294 -14.62 -28.67 7.35
CA PRO A 294 -15.52 -29.79 7.64
C PRO A 294 -16.52 -29.98 6.48
N ALA A 295 -16.76 -31.24 6.09
CA ALA A 295 -17.74 -31.60 5.06
C ALA A 295 -19.20 -31.40 5.54
N PRO A 296 -20.15 -31.09 4.63
CA PRO A 296 -21.55 -30.81 4.99
C PRO A 296 -22.35 -32.11 5.22
N ALA A 297 -23.11 -32.16 6.32
CA ALA A 297 -24.10 -33.22 6.57
C ALA A 297 -25.52 -32.71 6.21
N PRO A 298 -26.46 -33.61 5.84
CA PRO A 298 -27.67 -33.28 5.07
C PRO A 298 -28.75 -32.56 5.89
N VAL A 299 -29.53 -31.75 5.18
CA VAL A 299 -30.60 -30.86 5.67
C VAL A 299 -31.82 -31.64 6.18
N PRO A 300 -32.42 -31.21 7.31
CA PRO A 300 -33.88 -31.13 7.36
C PRO A 300 -34.40 -29.74 7.78
N ALA A 301 -35.38 -29.28 7.00
CA ALA A 301 -36.41 -28.25 7.21
C ALA A 301 -36.07 -26.97 8.02
N GLN A 302 -36.09 -25.84 7.31
CA GLN A 302 -36.03 -24.48 7.85
C GLN A 302 -37.09 -24.20 8.93
N PRO A 303 -36.70 -23.47 9.99
CA PRO A 303 -37.50 -22.38 10.54
C PRO A 303 -36.98 -21.02 10.04
N SER A 304 -37.91 -20.07 10.01
CA SER A 304 -37.83 -18.67 9.58
C SER A 304 -36.57 -17.88 10.01
N PRO A 305 -36.21 -16.80 9.27
CA PRO A 305 -34.93 -16.14 9.39
C PRO A 305 -34.77 -15.45 10.75
N GLU A 306 -33.70 -15.82 11.45
CA GLU A 306 -33.23 -15.17 12.66
C GLU A 306 -32.62 -13.79 12.32
N PRO A 307 -32.75 -12.76 13.19
CA PRO A 307 -32.42 -11.38 12.86
C PRO A 307 -30.92 -11.17 12.62
N ALA A 308 -30.62 -10.21 11.74
CA ALA A 308 -29.26 -9.74 11.46
C ALA A 308 -28.45 -9.47 12.76
N PRO A 309 -27.14 -9.78 12.80
CA PRO A 309 -26.31 -9.46 13.96
C PRO A 309 -26.24 -7.94 14.14
N ALA A 310 -26.39 -7.51 15.39
CA ALA A 310 -26.30 -6.11 15.79
C ALA A 310 -24.92 -5.51 15.47
N ALA A 311 -24.91 -4.21 15.18
CA ALA A 311 -23.72 -3.38 15.00
C ALA A 311 -22.75 -3.53 16.20
N GLY A 312 -21.58 -4.13 15.96
CA GLY A 312 -20.58 -4.37 17.00
C GLY A 312 -19.45 -5.36 16.66
N GLY A 313 -19.49 -6.02 15.50
CA GLY A 313 -18.41 -6.92 15.05
C GLY A 313 -17.20 -6.16 14.51
N VAL A 314 -16.01 -6.71 14.76
CA VAL A 314 -14.77 -6.28 14.11
C VAL A 314 -14.86 -6.62 12.63
N ASP A 315 -14.68 -5.62 11.76
CA ASP A 315 -14.55 -5.85 10.32
C ASP A 315 -13.23 -6.59 10.02
N PRO A 316 -13.27 -7.83 9.50
CA PRO A 316 -12.08 -8.61 9.16
C PRO A 316 -11.13 -7.93 8.16
N ALA A 317 -11.63 -6.98 7.34
CA ALA A 317 -10.82 -6.21 6.40
C ALA A 317 -9.98 -5.13 7.10
N LEU A 318 -10.40 -4.68 8.28
CA LEU A 318 -9.69 -3.68 9.08
C LEU A 318 -8.68 -4.31 10.04
N VAL A 319 -8.70 -5.63 10.19
CA VAL A 319 -7.76 -6.39 11.03
C VAL A 319 -6.39 -6.42 10.32
N PRO A 320 -5.33 -5.86 10.93
CA PRO A 320 -4.00 -5.87 10.33
C PRO A 320 -3.49 -7.30 10.15
N ASP A 321 -2.71 -7.52 9.09
CA ASP A 321 -2.11 -8.83 8.81
C ASP A 321 -1.13 -9.22 9.92
N LEU A 322 -1.05 -10.50 10.29
CA LEU A 322 -0.08 -10.94 11.30
C LEU A 322 1.34 -11.03 10.70
N GLY A 323 1.46 -11.19 9.38
CA GLY A 323 2.66 -11.06 8.55
C GLY A 323 3.78 -12.07 8.86
N HIS A 324 3.47 -13.11 9.62
CA HIS A 324 4.42 -14.16 10.00
C HIS A 324 3.66 -15.48 10.15
N PRO A 325 4.07 -16.57 9.49
CA PRO A 325 3.40 -17.87 9.63
C PRO A 325 3.84 -18.58 10.92
N SER A 326 2.94 -19.37 11.50
CA SER A 326 3.25 -20.20 12.66
C SER A 326 4.08 -21.43 12.28
N GLY A 327 4.69 -22.07 13.27
CA GLY A 327 5.37 -23.34 13.04
C GLY A 327 6.69 -23.26 12.25
N LEU A 328 7.27 -22.07 12.03
CA LEU A 328 8.52 -21.96 11.28
C LEU A 328 9.71 -22.56 12.04
N ASN A 329 10.47 -23.42 11.37
CA ASN A 329 11.73 -24.01 11.86
C ASN A 329 11.65 -24.51 13.32
N PRO A 330 10.82 -25.54 13.59
CA PRO A 330 10.65 -26.05 14.94
C PRO A 330 11.96 -26.61 15.49
N THR A 331 12.31 -26.25 16.72
CA THR A 331 13.54 -26.71 17.39
C THR A 331 13.39 -28.11 18.00
N GLY A 332 12.18 -28.66 18.05
CA GLY A 332 11.85 -29.88 18.80
C GLY A 332 11.59 -29.66 20.29
N THR A 333 11.75 -28.43 20.81
CA THR A 333 11.47 -28.06 22.22
C THR A 333 10.15 -27.31 22.41
N GLY A 334 9.35 -27.18 21.36
CA GLY A 334 8.11 -26.38 21.34
C GLY A 334 8.30 -24.94 20.86
N ASP A 335 9.54 -24.55 20.52
CA ASP A 335 9.88 -23.23 20.00
C ASP A 335 10.05 -23.24 18.47
N CYS A 336 9.60 -22.15 17.87
CA CYS A 336 9.68 -21.86 16.45
C CYS A 336 10.31 -20.48 16.23
N ASP A 337 10.70 -20.22 14.99
CA ASP A 337 11.25 -18.94 14.56
C ASP A 337 10.15 -17.88 14.47
N GLY A 338 10.29 -16.82 15.26
CA GLY A 338 9.55 -15.56 15.13
C GLY A 338 10.26 -14.58 14.19
N ILE A 339 9.87 -13.31 14.23
CA ILE A 339 10.56 -12.25 13.50
C ILE A 339 11.97 -12.03 14.05
N THR A 340 12.82 -11.43 13.21
CA THR A 340 14.17 -11.02 13.59
C THR A 340 14.11 -9.72 14.40
N ASN A 341 14.80 -9.67 15.54
CA ASN A 341 14.90 -8.45 16.34
C ASN A 341 15.90 -7.45 15.76
N ASP A 342 16.00 -6.25 16.34
CA ASP A 342 16.91 -5.18 15.89
C ASP A 342 18.41 -5.59 15.91
N ALA A 343 18.75 -6.65 16.66
CA ALA A 343 20.10 -7.22 16.70
C ALA A 343 20.36 -8.28 15.62
N GLY A 344 19.43 -8.46 14.67
CA GLY A 344 19.56 -9.46 13.61
C GLY A 344 19.34 -10.90 14.09
N LYS A 345 18.83 -11.10 15.31
CA LYS A 345 18.60 -12.42 15.88
C LYS A 345 17.13 -12.80 15.75
N VAL A 346 16.88 -13.99 15.20
CA VAL A 346 15.55 -14.61 15.17
C VAL A 346 15.08 -14.83 16.61
N VAL A 347 13.94 -14.24 16.95
CA VAL A 347 13.33 -14.41 18.28
C VAL A 347 12.61 -15.74 18.29
N LYS A 348 12.89 -16.58 19.30
CA LYS A 348 12.15 -17.82 19.49
C LYS A 348 10.78 -17.53 20.09
N VAL A 349 9.75 -18.10 19.48
CA VAL A 349 8.35 -17.97 19.88
C VAL A 349 7.72 -19.36 20.00
N PRO A 350 6.64 -19.54 20.79
CA PRO A 350 5.93 -20.81 20.80
C PRO A 350 5.48 -21.19 19.38
N CYS A 351 5.57 -22.47 19.01
CA CYS A 351 5.17 -22.90 17.65
C CYS A 351 3.69 -22.70 17.33
N SER A 352 2.83 -22.54 18.34
CA SER A 352 1.43 -22.14 18.20
C SER A 352 1.23 -20.66 17.89
N CYS A 353 2.32 -19.87 17.84
CA CYS A 353 2.29 -18.44 17.59
C CYS A 353 2.84 -18.09 16.19
N PRO A 354 2.15 -17.21 15.45
CA PRO A 354 0.84 -16.64 15.80
C PRO A 354 -0.30 -17.67 15.67
N PRO A 355 -1.45 -17.47 16.34
CA PRO A 355 -2.64 -18.28 16.09
C PRO A 355 -3.09 -18.13 14.63
N ASP A 356 -3.89 -19.06 14.14
CA ASP A 356 -4.54 -18.88 12.85
C ASP A 356 -5.46 -17.64 12.86
N ARG A 357 -5.71 -17.10 11.67
CA ARG A 357 -6.39 -15.82 11.51
C ARG A 357 -7.83 -15.87 12.05
N ALA A 358 -8.53 -17.00 11.93
CA ALA A 358 -9.90 -17.14 12.42
C ALA A 358 -9.92 -17.16 13.96
N THR A 359 -9.05 -17.96 14.58
CA THR A 359 -8.87 -17.99 16.04
C THR A 359 -8.51 -16.61 16.59
N PHE A 360 -7.63 -15.88 15.90
CA PHE A 360 -7.27 -14.51 16.29
C PHE A 360 -8.46 -13.54 16.20
N ILE A 361 -9.18 -13.52 15.09
CA ILE A 361 -10.33 -12.62 14.88
C ILE A 361 -11.44 -12.90 15.91
N ASN A 362 -11.67 -14.17 16.26
CA ASN A 362 -12.61 -14.54 17.31
C ASN A 362 -12.21 -13.93 18.66
N ALA A 363 -10.94 -14.03 19.05
CA ALA A 363 -10.45 -13.41 20.28
C ALA A 363 -10.54 -11.88 20.24
N LEU A 364 -10.24 -11.25 19.10
CA LEU A 364 -10.32 -9.80 18.91
C LEU A 364 -11.77 -9.30 19.02
N ASN A 365 -12.73 -10.01 18.42
CA ASN A 365 -14.16 -9.71 18.53
C ASN A 365 -14.63 -9.69 19.98
N VAL A 366 -14.23 -10.68 20.77
CA VAL A 366 -14.59 -10.77 22.20
C VAL A 366 -14.01 -9.59 22.98
N ASN A 367 -12.78 -9.19 22.73
CA ASN A 367 -12.14 -8.05 23.39
C ASN A 367 -12.79 -6.70 23.02
N VAL A 368 -13.12 -6.50 21.74
CA VAL A 368 -13.75 -5.26 21.25
C VAL A 368 -15.17 -5.14 21.79
N ALA A 369 -15.94 -6.22 21.80
CA ALA A 369 -17.29 -6.23 22.40
C ALA A 369 -17.26 -5.90 23.91
N ALA A 370 -16.21 -6.31 24.62
CA ALA A 370 -16.02 -6.01 26.04
C ALA A 370 -15.41 -4.61 26.32
N GLY A 371 -14.89 -3.93 25.30
CA GLY A 371 -14.12 -2.68 25.43
C GLY A 371 -12.79 -2.83 26.18
N ARG A 372 -12.35 -4.07 26.43
CA ARG A 372 -11.16 -4.44 27.23
C ARG A 372 -10.70 -5.85 26.91
N ALA A 373 -9.44 -6.17 27.20
CA ALA A 373 -8.95 -7.53 27.08
C ALA A 373 -9.66 -8.44 28.10
N VAL A 374 -10.41 -9.46 27.66
CA VAL A 374 -11.22 -10.28 28.59
C VAL A 374 -10.38 -11.05 29.61
N ASN A 375 -9.19 -11.49 29.20
CA ASN A 375 -8.23 -12.18 30.07
C ASN A 375 -7.29 -11.22 30.81
N ASN A 376 -7.40 -9.91 30.57
CA ASN A 376 -6.70 -8.87 31.31
C ASN A 376 -7.55 -7.58 31.38
N PRO A 377 -8.60 -7.57 32.21
CA PRO A 377 -9.62 -6.51 32.20
C PRO A 377 -9.10 -5.09 32.53
N SER A 378 -7.84 -4.98 32.99
CA SER A 378 -7.17 -3.70 33.27
C SER A 378 -6.73 -2.96 32.00
N VAL A 379 -6.72 -3.62 30.83
CA VAL A 379 -6.29 -3.05 29.55
C VAL A 379 -7.48 -2.78 28.65
N SER A 380 -7.72 -1.51 28.32
CA SER A 380 -8.77 -1.09 27.38
C SER A 380 -8.43 -1.45 25.93
N VAL A 381 -9.46 -1.80 25.16
CA VAL A 381 -9.35 -2.13 23.73
C VAL A 381 -10.29 -1.22 22.95
N SER A 382 -9.75 -0.56 21.92
CA SER A 382 -10.52 0.29 21.01
C SER A 382 -10.22 -0.12 19.57
N PHE A 383 -11.27 -0.25 18.75
CA PHE A 383 -11.16 -0.66 17.35
C PHE A 383 -11.95 0.31 16.45
N PRO A 384 -11.40 1.50 16.17
CA PRO A 384 -12.07 2.50 15.33
C PRO A 384 -12.11 2.06 13.87
N THR A 385 -13.14 2.49 13.14
CA THR A 385 -13.42 2.07 11.75
C THR A 385 -12.95 3.06 10.69
N ASP A 386 -12.59 4.29 11.06
CA ASP A 386 -12.10 5.26 10.08
C ASP A 386 -10.65 4.96 9.63
N ASN A 387 -10.23 5.65 8.58
CA ASN A 387 -8.96 5.40 7.91
C ASN A 387 -7.82 6.31 8.35
N SER A 388 -8.00 7.10 9.41
CA SER A 388 -6.92 7.92 9.96
C SER A 388 -5.76 7.05 10.46
N ASN A 389 -4.56 7.62 10.46
CA ASN A 389 -3.39 6.96 11.04
C ASN A 389 -3.57 6.67 12.53
N ALA A 390 -4.29 7.54 13.26
CA ALA A 390 -4.68 7.31 14.65
C ALA A 390 -5.54 6.04 14.79
N SER A 391 -6.51 5.85 13.90
CA SER A 391 -7.39 4.69 13.92
C SER A 391 -6.69 3.41 13.47
N LYS A 392 -5.78 3.48 12.49
CA LYS A 392 -4.90 2.36 12.12
C LYS A 392 -3.98 1.96 13.29
N ALA A 393 -3.37 2.92 13.96
CA ALA A 393 -2.54 2.67 15.13
C ALA A 393 -3.36 2.03 16.26
N ALA A 394 -4.58 2.52 16.51
CA ALA A 394 -5.48 1.93 17.50
C ALA A 394 -5.84 0.47 17.19
N ARG A 395 -6.12 0.14 15.92
CA ARG A 395 -6.39 -1.26 15.49
C ARG A 395 -5.17 -2.18 15.66
N ILE A 396 -3.98 -1.68 15.38
CA ILE A 396 -2.73 -2.45 15.58
C ILE A 396 -2.46 -2.65 17.08
N VAL A 397 -2.66 -1.62 17.90
CA VAL A 397 -2.56 -1.71 19.37
C VAL A 397 -3.58 -2.72 19.91
N ALA A 398 -4.83 -2.67 19.46
CA ALA A 398 -5.86 -3.66 19.83
C ALA A 398 -5.45 -5.09 19.45
N SER A 399 -4.79 -5.25 18.31
CA SER A 399 -4.29 -6.55 17.82
C SER A 399 -3.13 -7.08 18.67
N LEU A 400 -2.17 -6.22 19.02
CA LEU A 400 -1.07 -6.54 19.93
C LEU A 400 -1.56 -6.91 21.33
N VAL A 401 -2.49 -6.13 21.88
CA VAL A 401 -3.11 -6.41 23.19
C VAL A 401 -3.83 -7.76 23.16
N THR A 402 -4.55 -8.06 22.09
CA THR A 402 -5.25 -9.34 21.93
C THR A 402 -4.28 -10.51 21.91
N LEU A 403 -3.20 -10.44 21.11
CA LEU A 403 -2.17 -11.50 21.04
C LEU A 403 -1.53 -11.77 22.40
N GLN A 404 -1.17 -10.71 23.13
CA GLN A 404 -0.45 -10.82 24.40
C GLN A 404 -1.31 -11.37 25.55
N ASN A 405 -2.65 -11.35 25.40
CA ASN A 405 -3.59 -11.73 26.45
C ASN A 405 -4.51 -12.89 26.03
N LEU A 406 -4.09 -13.75 25.09
CA LEU A 406 -4.93 -14.87 24.60
C LEU A 406 -5.30 -15.87 25.71
N ASN A 407 -4.43 -16.12 26.68
CA ASN A 407 -4.59 -17.15 27.72
C ASN A 407 -4.40 -16.61 29.15
N GLY A 408 -4.36 -15.29 29.35
CA GLY A 408 -4.12 -14.66 30.66
C GLY A 408 -3.29 -13.38 30.55
N PRO A 409 -3.07 -12.64 31.65
CA PRO A 409 -2.26 -11.42 31.65
C PRO A 409 -0.82 -11.70 31.19
N GLY A 410 -0.47 -11.24 29.99
CA GLY A 410 0.84 -11.50 29.38
C GLY A 410 1.10 -12.95 28.97
N VAL A 411 0.07 -13.82 29.02
CA VAL A 411 0.14 -15.23 28.64
C VAL A 411 -0.54 -15.37 27.29
N GLY A 412 0.24 -15.26 26.22
CA GLY A 412 -0.24 -15.27 24.84
C GLY A 412 0.92 -15.31 23.86
N CYS A 413 0.70 -14.82 22.64
CA CYS A 413 1.75 -14.77 21.64
C CYS A 413 2.57 -13.48 21.77
N PRO A 414 3.91 -13.57 21.81
CA PRO A 414 4.76 -12.40 21.87
C PRO A 414 4.60 -11.58 20.59
N ALA A 415 4.82 -10.26 20.65
CA ALA A 415 4.74 -9.41 19.47
C ALA A 415 5.69 -9.89 18.35
N ALA A 416 6.81 -10.51 18.72
CA ALA A 416 7.75 -11.11 17.80
C ALA A 416 7.22 -12.32 17.00
N SER A 417 6.02 -12.81 17.30
CA SER A 417 5.34 -13.80 16.46
C SER A 417 4.60 -13.17 15.27
N THR A 418 4.63 -11.85 15.13
CA THR A 418 3.91 -11.11 14.08
C THR A 418 4.71 -9.90 13.62
N THR A 419 4.27 -9.25 12.55
CA THR A 419 4.84 -7.98 12.06
C THR A 419 4.12 -6.75 12.62
N LEU A 420 3.20 -6.90 13.57
CA LEU A 420 2.36 -5.82 14.08
C LEU A 420 3.17 -4.68 14.73
N SER A 421 4.28 -4.97 15.39
CA SER A 421 5.16 -3.91 15.92
C SER A 421 5.78 -3.05 14.82
N ALA A 422 6.15 -3.66 13.69
CA ALA A 422 6.65 -2.94 12.53
C ALA A 422 5.52 -2.15 11.83
N GLN A 423 4.33 -2.72 11.76
CA GLN A 423 3.15 -2.03 11.23
C GLN A 423 2.74 -0.83 12.09
N LEU A 424 2.82 -0.96 13.43
CA LEU A 424 2.52 0.15 14.35
C LEU A 424 3.47 1.32 14.11
N LYS A 425 4.77 1.00 13.97
CA LYS A 425 5.81 1.99 13.65
C LYS A 425 5.62 2.60 12.25
N ALA A 426 4.97 1.90 11.33
CA ALA A 426 4.69 2.41 9.98
C ALA A 426 3.48 3.35 9.92
N VAL A 427 2.62 3.38 10.95
CA VAL A 427 1.42 4.22 10.99
C VAL A 427 1.49 5.35 12.03
N GLN A 428 2.47 5.32 12.94
CA GLN A 428 2.80 6.39 13.89
C GLN A 428 3.78 7.38 13.27
#